data_AF-A0A9E5V648-F1
#
_entry.id   AF-A0A9E5V648-F1
#
_cell.length_a   1.000
_cell.length_b   1.000
_cell.length_c   1.000
_cell.angle_alpha   90.00
_cell.angle_beta   90.00
_cell.angle_gamma   90.00
#
_symmetry.space_group_name_H-M   'P 1'
#
loop_
_entity.id
_entity.type
_entity.pdbx_description
1 polymer ?
#
loop_
_entity_poly.entity_id
_entity_poly.type
_entity_poly.pdbx_seq_one_letter_code
_entity_poly.pdbx_strand_id
1 'polypeptide(L)'
;MAKNWALVIGINGYNPLNFAPLKYAKRDAETVKAFFEDAKFDEVCCFTDDSPPLVLPNGLEIPTLPTYGNLVSFFEDRFKKPFLSTGDNCWFFFAGHGERHADKDYLMPMDANARGSKVISGLLVDEVREWLTRSGADNVILLLDACRSQGSRGARGIDPTEQQGVITISSCNPTQKSWEVEELQQGVFTHALLESMQLTGERSCATVERLGNYLKHRVPELCQRYGKAPAQVPRISVDPIEKQHFILIPQCARQADIDLMKYEGYRLMAEDKLQLAEQMFLRVNVAARGLDPQALDALMRVRIRIRETPIVSTPSSTETATARSGIEMAATFSIADVAESTFIDSSESPVEAGLDDNLSSSAKSTAKPAPTPPPTPNPPTESEDDVPLESERGIDYHELQDLLSAGNWEAADQETAKQMLEAMGKDSWWEVEREDLLNFPCKDLKTIDRLWVKYSGGQFGFSVQKEIYLECGGVLDGQYHEKAFEKFGDRVGWRDNRKWVFNVTYSTSSPKGHLPRWLKLKLRWLVVSALHATHFSSLASQLVNCSR
;
A
#
# COMPACT_ATOMS: atom_id res chain seq x y z
N MET A 1 10.04 16.64 -14.84
CA MET A 1 9.83 15.20 -14.56
C MET A 1 10.53 14.88 -13.25
N ALA A 2 10.16 13.80 -12.57
CA ALA A 2 10.95 13.28 -11.45
C ALA A 2 12.32 12.83 -11.95
N LYS A 3 13.38 13.15 -11.21
CA LYS A 3 14.73 12.65 -11.49
C LYS A 3 14.91 11.25 -10.94
N ASN A 4 15.79 10.47 -11.56
CA ASN A 4 16.25 9.19 -11.06
C ASN A 4 17.77 9.20 -11.00
N TRP A 5 18.32 9.14 -9.78
CA TRP A 5 19.74 9.03 -9.53
C TRP A 5 20.05 7.64 -8.98
N ALA A 6 21.17 7.04 -9.40
CA ALA A 6 21.58 5.72 -8.92
C ALA A 6 23.05 5.67 -8.50
N LEU A 7 23.32 4.86 -7.48
CA LEU A 7 24.65 4.34 -7.13
C LEU A 7 24.60 2.82 -7.25
N VAL A 8 25.48 2.25 -8.07
CA VAL A 8 25.70 0.80 -8.14
C VAL A 8 27.10 0.45 -7.64
N ILE A 9 27.20 -0.62 -6.87
CA ILE A 9 28.45 -1.16 -6.34
C ILE A 9 28.47 -2.67 -6.61
N GLY A 10 29.57 -3.18 -7.18
CA GLY A 10 29.73 -4.59 -7.50
C GLY A 10 31.16 -5.06 -7.30
N ILE A 11 31.39 -6.01 -6.40
CA ILE A 11 32.73 -6.36 -5.92
C ILE A 11 33.01 -7.85 -6.08
N ASN A 12 33.92 -8.22 -6.98
CA ASN A 12 34.39 -9.59 -7.13
C ASN A 12 35.61 -9.88 -6.25
N GLY A 13 36.60 -9.00 -6.33
CA GLY A 13 37.88 -9.07 -5.65
C GLY A 13 37.77 -8.64 -4.20
N TYR A 14 38.24 -9.51 -3.30
CA TYR A 14 38.38 -9.25 -1.88
C TYR A 14 39.77 -9.69 -1.44
N ASN A 15 40.24 -9.20 -0.29
CA ASN A 15 41.39 -9.80 0.37
C ASN A 15 41.08 -11.30 0.67
N PRO A 16 41.80 -12.27 0.06
CA PRO A 16 41.53 -13.69 0.23
C PRO A 16 41.83 -14.22 1.64
N LEU A 17 42.53 -13.42 2.45
CA LEU A 17 42.72 -13.69 3.87
C LEU A 17 41.48 -13.32 4.71
N ASN A 18 40.48 -12.64 4.14
CA ASN A 18 39.23 -12.26 4.84
C ASN A 18 38.02 -12.97 4.22
N PHE A 19 37.79 -12.79 2.91
CA PHE A 19 36.64 -13.31 2.17
C PHE A 19 37.07 -14.09 0.91
N ALA A 20 36.27 -15.06 0.49
CA ALA A 20 36.47 -15.72 -0.80
C ALA A 20 36.06 -14.79 -1.95
N PRO A 21 36.76 -14.78 -3.10
CA PRO A 21 36.36 -13.96 -4.24
C PRO A 21 35.01 -14.41 -4.82
N LEU A 22 34.25 -13.44 -5.33
CA LEU A 22 33.01 -13.66 -6.07
C LEU A 22 33.29 -13.61 -7.59
N LYS A 23 32.34 -14.06 -8.41
CA LYS A 23 32.49 -14.17 -9.87
C LYS A 23 31.74 -13.12 -10.66
N TYR A 24 30.53 -12.75 -10.23
CA TYR A 24 29.60 -11.94 -11.03
C TYR A 24 29.10 -10.69 -10.32
N ALA A 25 29.39 -10.48 -9.04
CA ALA A 25 28.98 -9.28 -8.31
C ALA A 25 29.37 -7.96 -9.02
N LYS A 26 30.56 -7.89 -9.62
CA LYS A 26 30.94 -6.80 -10.55
C LYS A 26 29.95 -6.68 -11.72
N ARG A 27 29.76 -7.78 -12.46
CA ARG A 27 28.93 -7.85 -13.68
C ARG A 27 27.46 -7.57 -13.42
N ASP A 28 26.97 -7.95 -12.25
CA ASP A 28 25.63 -7.64 -11.77
C ASP A 28 25.43 -6.12 -11.62
N ALA A 29 26.39 -5.41 -11.00
CA ALA A 29 26.38 -3.95 -10.95
C ALA A 29 26.53 -3.31 -12.35
N GLU A 30 27.40 -3.84 -13.22
CA GLU A 30 27.53 -3.35 -14.62
C GLU A 30 26.23 -3.54 -15.42
N THR A 31 25.51 -4.64 -15.21
CA THR A 31 24.25 -4.92 -15.92
C THR A 31 23.10 -4.06 -15.37
N VAL A 32 23.06 -3.84 -14.06
CA VAL A 32 22.11 -2.90 -13.42
C VAL A 32 22.40 -1.45 -13.82
N LYS A 33 23.67 -1.06 -13.96
CA LYS A 33 24.08 0.24 -14.53
C LYS A 33 23.52 0.42 -15.94
N ALA A 34 23.78 -0.53 -16.83
CA ALA A 34 23.30 -0.48 -18.21
C ALA A 34 21.77 -0.37 -18.27
N PHE A 35 21.05 -1.11 -17.41
CA PHE A 35 19.60 -1.00 -17.29
C PHE A 35 19.13 0.41 -16.87
N PHE A 36 19.77 1.05 -15.88
CA PHE A 36 19.44 2.41 -15.47
C PHE A 36 19.76 3.46 -16.56
N GLU A 37 20.84 3.27 -17.32
CA GLU A 37 21.19 4.12 -18.46
C GLU A 37 20.21 3.94 -19.63
N ASP A 38 19.73 2.73 -19.89
CA ASP A 38 18.65 2.46 -20.85
C ASP A 38 17.30 3.03 -20.40
N ALA A 39 17.00 2.95 -19.11
CA ALA A 39 15.83 3.58 -18.47
C ALA A 39 15.92 5.13 -18.38
N LYS A 40 17.02 5.74 -18.85
CA LYS A 40 17.26 7.20 -18.88
C LYS A 40 17.22 7.86 -17.50
N PHE A 41 17.91 7.25 -16.54
CA PHE A 41 18.27 7.89 -15.29
C PHE A 41 19.17 9.12 -15.55
N ASP A 42 19.03 10.16 -14.74
CA ASP A 42 19.74 11.44 -14.88
C ASP A 42 21.25 11.28 -14.63
N GLU A 43 21.62 10.37 -13.73
CA GLU A 43 23.00 10.10 -13.33
C GLU A 43 23.12 8.71 -12.68
N VAL A 44 24.14 7.94 -13.05
CA VAL A 44 24.40 6.58 -12.52
C VAL A 44 25.87 6.45 -12.12
N CYS A 45 26.14 6.57 -10.83
CA CYS A 45 27.47 6.35 -10.24
C CYS A 45 27.77 4.84 -10.15
N CYS A 46 29.01 4.43 -10.43
CA CYS A 46 29.42 3.02 -10.46
C CYS A 46 30.76 2.82 -9.75
N PHE A 47 30.83 1.82 -8.86
CA PHE A 47 32.04 1.44 -8.12
C PHE A 47 32.24 -0.09 -8.24
N THR A 48 33.29 -0.51 -8.94
CA THR A 48 33.64 -1.93 -9.15
C THR A 48 35.16 -2.13 -9.13
N ASP A 49 35.61 -3.38 -9.21
CA ASP A 49 37.03 -3.78 -9.22
C ASP A 49 37.95 -2.96 -10.14
N ASP A 50 37.43 -2.49 -11.27
CA ASP A 50 38.16 -1.84 -12.36
C ASP A 50 37.34 -0.75 -13.08
N SER A 51 36.31 -0.20 -12.42
CA SER A 51 35.54 0.94 -12.97
C SER A 51 36.46 2.16 -13.19
N PRO A 52 36.19 2.98 -14.23
CA PRO A 52 36.90 4.24 -14.40
C PRO A 52 36.58 5.22 -13.26
N PRO A 53 37.46 6.22 -12.99
CA PRO A 53 37.15 7.31 -12.05
C PRO A 53 35.83 8.01 -12.40
N LEU A 54 35.07 8.41 -11.39
CA LEU A 54 33.89 9.26 -11.59
C LEU A 54 34.34 10.71 -11.72
N VAL A 55 33.90 11.39 -12.78
CA VAL A 55 34.12 12.83 -12.95
C VAL A 55 32.97 13.58 -12.31
N LEU A 56 33.24 14.30 -11.22
CA LEU A 56 32.25 15.14 -10.54
C LEU A 56 31.93 16.40 -11.38
N PRO A 57 30.77 17.07 -11.16
CA PRO A 57 30.37 18.25 -11.94
C PRO A 57 31.32 19.47 -11.89
N ASN A 58 32.30 19.46 -10.97
CA ASN A 58 33.38 20.45 -10.87
C ASN A 58 34.65 20.06 -11.64
N GLY A 59 34.65 18.93 -12.34
CA GLY A 59 35.81 18.38 -13.06
C GLY A 59 36.78 17.56 -12.20
N LEU A 60 36.47 17.30 -10.93
CA LEU A 60 37.31 16.45 -10.07
C LEU A 60 37.06 14.97 -10.37
N GLU A 61 38.12 14.24 -10.70
CA GLU A 61 38.09 12.78 -10.77
C GLU A 61 38.21 12.17 -9.37
N ILE A 62 37.30 11.27 -9.01
CA ILE A 62 37.34 10.51 -7.76
C ILE A 62 37.55 9.00 -8.01
N PRO A 63 38.32 8.30 -7.16
CA PRO A 63 38.58 6.87 -7.33
C PRO A 63 37.34 6.03 -7.02
N THR A 64 36.99 5.14 -7.95
CA THR A 64 35.80 4.27 -7.88
C THR A 64 36.08 2.85 -7.40
N LEU A 65 37.35 2.52 -7.10
CA LEU A 65 37.71 1.25 -6.49
C LEU A 65 36.98 1.12 -5.12
N PRO A 66 36.15 0.09 -4.88
CA PRO A 66 35.20 0.03 -3.78
C PRO A 66 35.85 -0.37 -2.45
N THR A 67 36.80 0.44 -1.98
CA THR A 67 37.39 0.37 -0.63
C THR A 67 36.53 1.12 0.39
N TYR A 68 36.65 0.78 1.67
CA TYR A 68 35.94 1.45 2.75
C TYR A 68 36.23 2.95 2.74
N GLY A 69 37.51 3.34 2.60
CA GLY A 69 37.91 4.75 2.57
C GLY A 69 37.33 5.53 1.40
N ASN A 70 37.34 4.96 0.18
CA ASN A 70 36.78 5.63 -1.00
C ASN A 70 35.25 5.77 -0.89
N LEU A 71 34.57 4.70 -0.45
CA LEU A 71 33.12 4.68 -0.35
C LEU A 71 32.60 5.63 0.73
N VAL A 72 33.20 5.64 1.93
CA VAL A 72 32.84 6.62 2.98
C VAL A 72 33.11 8.05 2.52
N SER A 73 34.27 8.31 1.90
CA SER A 73 34.59 9.67 1.38
C SER A 73 33.57 10.14 0.32
N PHE A 74 33.12 9.22 -0.55
CA PHE A 74 32.07 9.53 -1.53
C PHE A 74 30.72 9.80 -0.87
N PHE A 75 30.30 8.97 0.09
CA PHE A 75 29.05 9.19 0.81
C PHE A 75 29.05 10.51 1.61
N GLU A 76 30.13 10.81 2.33
CA GLU A 76 30.25 12.02 3.15
C GLU A 76 30.25 13.32 2.34
N ASP A 77 30.85 13.35 1.14
CA ASP A 77 30.84 14.56 0.31
C ASP A 77 29.60 14.65 -0.60
N ARG A 78 29.20 13.55 -1.26
CA ARG A 78 28.05 13.57 -2.18
C ARG A 78 26.71 13.81 -1.47
N PHE A 79 26.55 13.30 -0.25
CA PHE A 79 25.31 13.44 0.54
C PHE A 79 25.45 14.47 1.68
N LYS A 80 26.46 15.35 1.58
CA LYS A 80 26.69 16.51 2.47
C LYS A 80 25.60 17.58 2.38
N LYS A 81 24.90 17.61 1.23
CA LYS A 81 23.80 18.51 0.91
C LYS A 81 22.80 17.75 0.03
N PRO A 82 21.49 18.04 0.13
CA PRO A 82 20.51 17.48 -0.79
C PRO A 82 20.76 17.98 -2.22
N PHE A 83 20.61 17.07 -3.19
CA PHE A 83 20.75 17.32 -4.63
C PHE A 83 19.53 16.81 -5.44
N LEU A 84 18.61 16.12 -4.77
CA LEU A 84 17.31 15.67 -5.25
C LEU A 84 16.19 16.40 -4.47
N SER A 85 14.93 16.18 -4.82
CA SER A 85 13.77 16.80 -4.18
C SER A 85 12.56 15.86 -4.11
N THR A 86 11.51 16.25 -3.38
CA THR A 86 10.24 15.50 -3.31
C THR A 86 9.67 15.22 -4.72
N GLY A 87 9.52 13.93 -5.03
CA GLY A 87 9.14 13.39 -6.33
C GLY A 87 10.26 12.60 -7.00
N ASP A 88 11.53 12.94 -6.73
CA ASP A 88 12.71 12.27 -7.27
C ASP A 88 12.96 10.92 -6.56
N ASN A 89 13.77 10.05 -7.18
CA ASN A 89 14.12 8.74 -6.64
C ASN A 89 15.65 8.59 -6.50
N CYS A 90 16.11 8.13 -5.34
CA CYS A 90 17.50 7.76 -5.07
C CYS A 90 17.62 6.23 -4.99
N TRP A 91 18.33 5.63 -5.94
CA TRP A 91 18.53 4.19 -6.02
C TRP A 91 19.93 3.80 -5.55
N PHE A 92 20.01 2.73 -4.77
CA PHE A 92 21.25 2.11 -4.34
C PHE A 92 21.21 0.62 -4.64
N PHE A 93 22.19 0.13 -5.39
CA PHE A 93 22.40 -1.29 -5.66
C PHE A 93 23.77 -1.72 -5.14
N PHE A 94 23.83 -2.80 -4.39
CA PHE A 94 25.07 -3.42 -3.94
C PHE A 94 25.04 -4.93 -4.22
N ALA A 95 26.04 -5.43 -4.95
CA ALA A 95 26.35 -6.85 -5.08
C ALA A 95 27.73 -7.14 -4.48
N GLY A 96 27.80 -8.12 -3.58
CA GLY A 96 29.05 -8.44 -2.87
C GLY A 96 28.85 -9.27 -1.61
N HIS A 97 29.87 -9.32 -0.76
CA HIS A 97 29.74 -9.91 0.57
C HIS A 97 28.98 -9.00 1.54
N GLY A 98 28.28 -9.64 2.46
CA GLY A 98 27.64 -9.00 3.61
C GLY A 98 27.73 -9.93 4.83
N GLU A 99 27.94 -9.32 5.99
CA GLU A 99 28.19 -10.01 7.26
C GLU A 99 27.20 -9.47 8.31
N ARG A 100 26.71 -10.33 9.21
CA ARG A 100 25.89 -9.90 10.37
C ARG A 100 26.72 -9.95 11.65
N HIS A 101 26.75 -8.87 12.43
CA HIS A 101 27.55 -8.78 13.64
C HIS A 101 26.91 -7.84 14.66
N ALA A 102 26.84 -8.27 15.93
CA ALA A 102 26.15 -7.53 17.00
C ALA A 102 24.73 -7.06 16.58
N ASP A 103 23.99 -7.96 15.95
CA ASP A 103 22.67 -7.76 15.33
C ASP A 103 22.54 -6.64 14.25
N LYS A 104 23.66 -6.06 13.84
CA LYS A 104 23.77 -5.15 12.70
C LYS A 104 24.16 -5.90 11.42
N ASP A 105 23.64 -5.45 10.28
CA ASP A 105 24.00 -5.96 8.96
C ASP A 105 24.99 -4.99 8.30
N TYR A 106 26.10 -5.53 7.77
CA TYR A 106 27.16 -4.74 7.14
C TYR A 106 27.38 -5.19 5.68
N LEU A 107 27.58 -4.23 4.78
CA LEU A 107 28.08 -4.46 3.42
C LEU A 107 29.62 -4.46 3.46
N MET A 108 30.27 -5.35 2.72
CA MET A 108 31.73 -5.49 2.73
C MET A 108 32.38 -4.82 1.50
N PRO A 109 33.11 -3.70 1.68
CA PRO A 109 34.11 -3.21 0.73
C PRO A 109 35.21 -4.22 0.40
N MET A 110 35.96 -3.99 -0.67
CA MET A 110 37.07 -4.84 -1.16
C MET A 110 38.16 -5.10 -0.09
N ASP A 111 38.45 -4.10 0.74
CA ASP A 111 39.43 -4.11 1.83
C ASP A 111 38.82 -4.48 3.20
N ALA A 112 37.56 -4.90 3.25
CA ALA A 112 36.86 -5.23 4.48
C ALA A 112 37.51 -6.39 5.26
N ASN A 113 37.37 -6.35 6.58
CA ASN A 113 37.84 -7.36 7.51
C ASN A 113 36.79 -7.64 8.59
N ALA A 114 36.41 -8.91 8.73
CA ALA A 114 35.52 -9.43 9.77
C ALA A 114 36.19 -10.52 10.65
N ARG A 115 37.48 -10.80 10.49
CA ARG A 115 38.16 -11.90 11.21
C ARG A 115 38.56 -11.51 12.63
N GLY A 116 37.96 -12.21 13.61
CA GLY A 116 38.50 -12.36 14.96
C GLY A 116 38.58 -11.08 15.81
N SER A 117 37.78 -10.07 15.48
CA SER A 117 37.89 -8.70 16.02
C SER A 117 36.57 -8.22 16.63
N LYS A 118 36.65 -7.34 17.64
CA LYS A 118 35.50 -6.60 18.19
C LYS A 118 34.95 -5.52 17.23
N VAL A 119 35.66 -5.27 16.12
CA VAL A 119 35.40 -4.21 15.14
C VAL A 119 35.45 -4.83 13.74
N ILE A 120 34.47 -4.50 12.89
CA ILE A 120 34.39 -4.87 11.48
C ILE A 120 34.62 -3.63 10.62
N SER A 121 35.46 -3.72 9.58
CA SER A 121 35.67 -2.64 8.61
C SER A 121 34.74 -2.79 7.39
N GLY A 122 33.43 -2.71 7.66
CA GLY A 122 32.36 -2.77 6.66
C GLY A 122 31.39 -1.60 6.82
N LEU A 123 30.65 -1.27 5.76
CA LEU A 123 29.66 -0.19 5.81
C LEU A 123 28.40 -0.70 6.52
N LEU A 124 27.97 -0.04 7.60
CA LEU A 124 26.73 -0.38 8.28
C LEU A 124 25.54 -0.03 7.36
N VAL A 125 24.61 -0.96 7.14
CA VAL A 125 23.45 -0.72 6.25
C VAL A 125 22.62 0.48 6.73
N ASP A 126 22.53 0.72 8.03
CA ASP A 126 21.80 1.85 8.61
C ASP A 126 22.49 3.22 8.37
N GLU A 127 23.83 3.25 8.33
CA GLU A 127 24.62 4.44 7.95
C GLU A 127 24.47 4.71 6.44
N VAL A 128 24.47 3.66 5.62
CA VAL A 128 24.22 3.75 4.17
C VAL A 128 22.82 4.32 3.89
N ARG A 129 21.79 3.87 4.62
CA ARG A 129 20.46 4.50 4.53
C ARG A 129 20.47 5.97 4.97
N GLU A 130 21.15 6.29 6.08
CA GLU A 130 21.22 7.67 6.57
C GLU A 130 21.89 8.59 5.55
N TRP A 131 23.01 8.21 4.94
CA TRP A 131 23.61 8.97 3.84
C TRP A 131 22.63 9.11 2.66
N LEU A 132 21.98 8.03 2.21
CA LEU A 132 21.06 8.07 1.07
C LEU A 132 19.84 8.98 1.30
N THR A 133 19.28 9.02 2.51
CA THR A 133 18.15 9.93 2.85
C THR A 133 18.55 11.41 2.83
N ARG A 134 19.81 11.76 3.14
CA ARG A 134 20.34 13.14 3.01
C ARG A 134 20.39 13.64 1.55
N SER A 135 20.12 12.79 0.55
CA SER A 135 20.01 13.20 -0.87
C SER A 135 18.89 14.22 -1.15
N GLY A 136 17.85 14.25 -0.30
CA GLY A 136 16.65 15.07 -0.51
C GLY A 136 15.58 14.43 -1.39
N ALA A 137 15.80 13.21 -1.90
CA ALA A 137 14.74 12.42 -2.51
C ALA A 137 13.80 11.90 -1.41
N ASP A 138 12.50 11.96 -1.66
CA ASP A 138 11.50 11.39 -0.76
C ASP A 138 11.36 9.87 -0.94
N ASN A 139 11.98 9.28 -1.95
CA ASN A 139 11.93 7.85 -2.23
C ASN A 139 13.34 7.28 -2.41
N VAL A 140 13.78 6.50 -1.41
CA VAL A 140 15.11 5.89 -1.35
C VAL A 140 14.95 4.37 -1.46
N ILE A 141 15.56 3.75 -2.48
CA ILE A 141 15.42 2.32 -2.78
C ILE A 141 16.78 1.62 -2.66
N LEU A 142 16.93 0.75 -1.67
CA LEU A 142 18.10 -0.12 -1.50
C LEU A 142 17.82 -1.52 -2.05
N LEU A 143 18.64 -1.97 -2.99
CA LEU A 143 18.65 -3.30 -3.58
C LEU A 143 19.96 -4.00 -3.18
N LEU A 144 19.89 -4.97 -2.27
CA LEU A 144 21.06 -5.56 -1.63
C LEU A 144 21.22 -7.03 -2.05
N ASP A 145 22.04 -7.30 -3.06
CA ASP A 145 22.46 -8.65 -3.46
C ASP A 145 23.70 -9.11 -2.67
N ALA A 146 23.50 -9.28 -1.36
CA ALA A 146 24.55 -9.69 -0.43
C ALA A 146 24.05 -10.80 0.50
N CYS A 147 25.00 -11.58 1.03
CA CYS A 147 24.71 -12.53 2.11
C CYS A 147 24.37 -11.79 3.42
N ARG A 148 23.60 -12.43 4.30
CA ARG A 148 23.32 -11.94 5.67
C ARG A 148 23.60 -13.03 6.70
N SER A 149 24.69 -13.76 6.48
CA SER A 149 25.17 -14.85 7.31
C SER A 149 25.99 -14.35 8.49
N GLN A 150 25.68 -14.85 9.69
CA GLN A 150 26.62 -15.18 10.78
C GLN A 150 25.87 -15.89 11.92
N GLY A 151 26.59 -16.60 12.77
CA GLY A 151 26.00 -17.49 13.77
C GLY A 151 25.72 -16.84 15.13
N SER A 152 24.44 -16.70 15.50
CA SER A 152 24.00 -16.58 16.90
C SER A 152 22.56 -17.07 17.06
N ARG A 153 22.37 -18.18 17.79
CA ARG A 153 21.03 -18.71 18.14
C ARG A 153 20.51 -17.98 19.39
N GLY A 154 19.89 -16.81 19.23
CA GLY A 154 19.19 -16.19 20.36
C GLY A 154 19.01 -14.68 20.33
N ALA A 155 18.23 -14.16 19.37
CA ALA A 155 17.51 -12.90 19.54
C ALA A 155 16.24 -12.93 18.67
N ARG A 156 15.14 -12.33 19.16
CA ARG A 156 14.11 -11.82 18.24
C ARG A 156 14.71 -10.57 17.63
N GLY A 157 14.65 -10.43 16.30
CA GLY A 157 15.09 -9.21 15.64
C GLY A 157 14.28 -8.03 16.17
N ILE A 158 14.91 -7.16 16.94
CA ILE A 158 14.44 -5.80 17.14
C ILE A 158 14.58 -5.14 15.77
N ASP A 159 13.49 -4.65 15.18
CA ASP A 159 13.58 -4.04 13.86
C ASP A 159 14.51 -2.81 13.92
N PRO A 160 15.39 -2.63 12.91
CA PRO A 160 16.22 -1.44 12.83
C PRO A 160 15.31 -0.22 12.72
N THR A 161 15.65 0.83 13.48
CA THR A 161 14.87 2.06 13.65
C THR A 161 14.17 2.52 12.36
N GLU A 162 12.87 2.79 12.45
CA GLU A 162 11.99 3.26 11.37
C GLU A 162 12.51 4.56 10.73
N GLN A 163 13.42 4.41 9.76
CA GLN A 163 13.94 5.50 8.94
C GLN A 163 12.94 5.79 7.82
N GLN A 164 11.93 6.59 8.20
CA GLN A 164 10.80 6.98 7.37
C GLN A 164 11.20 7.33 5.93
N GLY A 165 10.71 6.54 4.99
CA GLY A 165 10.79 6.80 3.56
C GLY A 165 11.71 5.87 2.77
N VAL A 166 12.38 4.91 3.42
CA VAL A 166 13.29 3.96 2.77
C VAL A 166 12.61 2.63 2.43
N ILE A 167 12.78 2.19 1.19
CA ILE A 167 12.45 0.83 0.72
C ILE A 167 13.75 0.02 0.71
N THR A 168 13.77 -1.15 1.36
CA THR A 168 14.90 -2.09 1.28
C THR A 168 14.44 -3.45 0.74
N ILE A 169 15.05 -3.91 -0.35
CA ILE A 169 14.90 -5.26 -0.89
C ILE A 169 16.24 -5.98 -0.73
N SER A 170 16.32 -6.91 0.21
CA SER A 170 17.47 -7.81 0.39
C SER A 170 17.27 -9.11 -0.41
N SER A 171 18.32 -9.59 -1.07
CA SER A 171 18.27 -10.81 -1.88
C SER A 171 18.01 -12.10 -1.09
N CYS A 172 18.25 -12.08 0.22
CA CYS A 172 18.04 -13.20 1.12
C CYS A 172 17.54 -12.73 2.50
N ASN A 173 16.96 -13.64 3.29
CA ASN A 173 16.67 -13.39 4.71
C ASN A 173 17.97 -13.42 5.54
N PRO A 174 17.96 -12.85 6.76
CA PRO A 174 19.02 -13.10 7.75
C PRO A 174 19.32 -14.60 7.89
N THR A 175 20.59 -14.97 8.04
CA THR A 175 21.14 -16.34 8.04
C THR A 175 21.08 -17.11 6.71
N GLN A 176 20.36 -16.62 5.69
CA GLN A 176 20.45 -17.19 4.34
C GLN A 176 21.66 -16.64 3.56
N LYS A 177 21.96 -17.31 2.44
CA LYS A 177 23.02 -16.94 1.50
C LYS A 177 22.39 -16.35 0.23
N SER A 178 23.08 -15.43 -0.43
CA SER A 178 22.83 -15.15 -1.87
C SER A 178 23.68 -16.05 -2.75
N TRP A 179 23.14 -16.47 -3.90
CA TRP A 179 23.77 -17.45 -4.79
C TRP A 179 24.17 -16.86 -6.13
N GLU A 180 25.37 -17.21 -6.58
CA GLU A 180 25.83 -17.05 -7.96
C GLU A 180 25.54 -18.32 -8.79
N VAL A 181 25.19 -18.14 -10.07
CA VAL A 181 24.93 -19.22 -11.04
C VAL A 181 25.87 -19.01 -12.24
N GLU A 182 26.64 -20.04 -12.61
CA GLU A 182 27.61 -19.97 -13.72
C GLU A 182 26.87 -19.89 -15.06
N GLU A 183 25.77 -20.61 -15.15
CA GLU A 183 24.87 -20.72 -16.30
C GLU A 183 24.11 -19.41 -16.60
N LEU A 184 23.95 -18.53 -15.59
CA LEU A 184 23.42 -17.18 -15.76
C LEU A 184 24.54 -16.13 -15.89
N GLN A 185 25.74 -16.43 -15.39
CA GLN A 185 26.84 -15.49 -15.19
C GLN A 185 26.43 -14.27 -14.33
N GLN A 186 25.59 -14.52 -13.32
CA GLN A 186 24.94 -13.53 -12.44
C GLN A 186 24.59 -14.12 -11.07
N GLY A 187 24.32 -13.25 -10.10
CA GLY A 187 23.56 -13.56 -8.88
C GLY A 187 22.09 -13.88 -9.18
N VAL A 188 21.51 -14.85 -8.47
CA VAL A 188 20.12 -15.30 -8.69
C VAL A 188 19.12 -14.15 -8.49
N PHE A 189 19.34 -13.30 -7.48
CA PHE A 189 18.49 -12.16 -7.22
C PHE A 189 18.65 -11.08 -8.29
N THR A 190 19.87 -10.70 -8.65
CA THR A 190 20.08 -9.71 -9.72
C THR A 190 19.51 -10.18 -11.07
N HIS A 191 19.60 -11.47 -11.39
CA HIS A 191 18.94 -12.03 -12.58
C HIS A 191 17.41 -11.90 -12.50
N ALA A 192 16.79 -12.30 -11.39
CA ALA A 192 15.34 -12.15 -11.19
C ALA A 192 14.88 -10.68 -11.18
N LEU A 193 15.69 -9.79 -10.61
CA LEU A 193 15.47 -8.35 -10.61
C LEU A 193 15.41 -7.82 -12.05
N LEU A 194 16.43 -8.10 -12.86
CA LEU A 194 16.49 -7.65 -14.26
C LEU A 194 15.41 -8.30 -15.14
N GLU A 195 15.05 -9.57 -14.90
CA GLU A 195 13.90 -10.22 -15.54
C GLU A 195 12.59 -9.48 -15.23
N SER A 196 12.38 -9.08 -13.97
CA SER A 196 11.18 -8.36 -13.53
C SER A 196 11.01 -6.98 -14.20
N MET A 197 12.12 -6.30 -14.51
CA MET A 197 12.12 -5.00 -15.18
C MET A 197 11.63 -5.09 -16.64
N GLN A 198 11.79 -6.26 -17.27
CA GLN A 198 11.37 -6.51 -18.65
C GLN A 198 9.89 -6.93 -18.76
N LEU A 199 9.21 -7.16 -17.64
CA LEU A 199 7.81 -7.59 -17.65
C LEU A 199 6.85 -6.45 -17.95
N THR A 200 5.93 -6.69 -18.88
CA THR A 200 4.93 -5.72 -19.33
C THR A 200 3.50 -6.25 -19.15
N GLY A 201 2.51 -5.36 -19.29
CA GLY A 201 1.10 -5.70 -19.13
C GLY A 201 0.76 -6.23 -17.73
N GLU A 202 -0.04 -7.30 -17.65
CA GLU A 202 -0.48 -7.88 -16.38
C GLU A 202 0.67 -8.39 -15.49
N ARG A 203 1.79 -8.81 -16.10
CA ARG A 203 2.97 -9.33 -15.38
C ARG A 203 3.97 -8.25 -14.94
N SER A 204 3.73 -6.98 -15.29
CA SER A 204 4.59 -5.85 -14.91
C SER A 204 4.91 -5.81 -13.40
N CYS A 205 6.13 -5.37 -13.06
CA CYS A 205 6.59 -5.20 -11.67
C CYS A 205 6.74 -3.71 -11.30
N ALA A 206 5.84 -2.85 -11.79
CA ALA A 206 5.96 -1.40 -11.67
C ALA A 206 5.87 -0.83 -10.23
N THR A 207 5.25 -1.55 -9.28
CA THR A 207 5.14 -1.13 -7.87
C THR A 207 6.04 -1.94 -6.94
N VAL A 208 6.41 -1.36 -5.79
CA VAL A 208 7.21 -2.03 -4.74
C VAL A 208 6.61 -3.39 -4.35
N GLU A 209 5.29 -3.44 -4.14
CA GLU A 209 4.56 -4.64 -3.77
C GLU A 209 4.64 -5.72 -4.87
N ARG A 210 4.41 -5.37 -6.15
CA ARG A 210 4.43 -6.31 -7.28
C ARG A 210 5.85 -6.82 -7.56
N LEU A 211 6.85 -5.93 -7.50
CA LEU A 211 8.27 -6.29 -7.59
C LEU A 211 8.68 -7.24 -6.45
N GLY A 212 8.35 -6.89 -5.21
CA GLY A 212 8.65 -7.71 -4.04
C GLY A 212 7.99 -9.08 -4.09
N ASN A 213 6.73 -9.16 -4.52
CA ASN A 213 6.00 -10.42 -4.66
C ASN A 213 6.55 -11.27 -5.81
N TYR A 214 6.93 -10.68 -6.95
CA TYR A 214 7.61 -11.41 -8.02
C TYR A 214 8.94 -12.00 -7.53
N LEU A 215 9.79 -11.21 -6.88
CA LEU A 215 11.09 -11.64 -6.37
C LEU A 215 10.97 -12.77 -5.32
N LYS A 216 10.00 -12.66 -4.40
CA LYS A 216 9.68 -13.71 -3.41
C LYS A 216 9.36 -15.07 -4.03
N HIS A 217 8.81 -15.12 -5.25
CA HIS A 217 8.52 -16.36 -5.96
C HIS A 217 9.66 -16.79 -6.89
N ARG A 218 10.22 -15.84 -7.66
CA ARG A 218 11.19 -16.12 -8.73
C ARG A 218 12.56 -16.55 -8.22
N VAL A 219 13.06 -15.93 -7.15
CA VAL A 219 14.40 -16.24 -6.61
C VAL A 219 14.47 -17.67 -6.04
N PRO A 220 13.49 -18.16 -5.24
CA PRO A 220 13.43 -19.58 -4.86
C PRO A 220 13.30 -20.53 -6.05
N GLU A 221 12.49 -20.20 -7.07
CA GLU A 221 12.29 -21.02 -8.27
C GLU A 221 13.59 -21.18 -9.07
N LEU A 222 14.34 -20.09 -9.25
CA LEU A 222 15.67 -20.12 -9.89
C LEU A 222 16.70 -20.89 -9.05
N CYS A 223 16.68 -20.75 -7.72
CA CYS A 223 17.53 -21.56 -6.84
C CYS A 223 17.24 -23.06 -6.99
N GLN A 224 15.97 -23.46 -7.01
CA GLN A 224 15.58 -24.86 -7.24
C GLN A 224 16.03 -25.33 -8.64
N ARG A 225 15.82 -24.51 -9.67
CA ARG A 225 16.20 -24.80 -11.07
C ARG A 225 17.70 -25.04 -11.25
N TYR A 226 18.53 -24.27 -10.55
CA TYR A 226 20.01 -24.34 -10.61
C TYR A 226 20.65 -25.07 -9.41
N GLY A 227 19.88 -25.89 -8.68
CA GLY A 227 20.40 -26.77 -7.62
C GLY A 227 21.01 -26.06 -6.40
N LYS A 228 20.65 -24.80 -6.15
CA LYS A 228 21.21 -23.98 -5.06
C LYS A 228 20.41 -24.21 -3.77
N ALA A 229 21.09 -24.68 -2.73
CA ALA A 229 20.50 -24.98 -1.42
C ALA A 229 21.46 -24.59 -0.27
N PRO A 230 20.97 -24.09 0.89
CA PRO A 230 19.57 -23.86 1.25
C PRO A 230 18.92 -22.73 0.43
N ALA A 231 17.59 -22.69 0.47
CA ALA A 231 16.78 -21.76 -0.30
C ALA A 231 17.09 -20.29 0.04
N GLN A 232 17.19 -19.47 -1.00
CA GLN A 232 17.30 -18.02 -0.92
C GLN A 232 15.92 -17.41 -1.10
N VAL A 233 15.45 -16.63 -0.12
CA VAL A 233 14.13 -15.98 -0.14
C VAL A 233 14.33 -14.48 0.13
N PRO A 234 14.02 -13.59 -0.83
CA PRO A 234 14.18 -12.14 -0.64
C PRO A 234 13.33 -11.58 0.52
N ARG A 235 13.92 -10.68 1.32
CA ARG A 235 13.20 -9.87 2.33
C ARG A 235 12.94 -8.49 1.75
N ILE A 236 11.69 -8.04 1.80
CA ILE A 236 11.29 -6.67 1.47
C ILE A 236 10.86 -5.96 2.75
N SER A 237 11.36 -4.75 2.96
CA SER A 237 11.04 -3.83 4.05
C SER A 237 10.60 -2.50 3.42
N VAL A 238 9.50 -1.93 3.90
CA VAL A 238 8.90 -0.72 3.34
C VAL A 238 8.42 0.15 4.49
N ASP A 239 8.99 1.36 4.60
CA ASP A 239 8.68 2.32 5.64
C ASP A 239 8.47 3.71 5.00
N PRO A 240 7.34 4.41 5.24
CA PRO A 240 6.10 3.88 5.83
C PRO A 240 5.41 2.89 4.87
N ILE A 241 4.60 1.98 5.42
CA ILE A 241 4.06 0.82 4.69
C ILE A 241 3.24 1.20 3.45
N GLU A 242 2.58 2.36 3.44
CA GLU A 242 1.83 2.87 2.28
C GLU A 242 2.70 2.99 1.02
N LYS A 243 4.03 3.14 1.16
CA LYS A 243 4.96 3.11 0.02
C LYS A 243 5.01 1.78 -0.71
N GLN A 244 4.36 0.72 -0.24
CA GLN A 244 4.24 -0.54 -0.99
C GLN A 244 3.53 -0.34 -2.34
N HIS A 245 2.65 0.66 -2.42
CA HIS A 245 1.95 1.04 -3.65
C HIS A 245 2.72 2.08 -4.50
N PHE A 246 3.95 2.49 -4.10
CA PHE A 246 4.77 3.38 -4.92
C PHE A 246 5.12 2.74 -6.26
N ILE A 247 4.77 3.44 -7.35
CA ILE A 247 5.22 3.16 -8.71
C ILE A 247 6.70 3.55 -8.79
N LEU A 248 7.56 2.55 -8.87
CA LEU A 248 9.01 2.72 -9.07
C LEU A 248 9.38 2.88 -10.54
N ILE A 249 8.56 2.33 -11.45
CA ILE A 249 8.86 2.22 -12.89
C ILE A 249 7.67 2.77 -13.69
N PRO A 250 7.57 4.10 -13.89
CA PRO A 250 6.43 4.74 -14.56
C PRO A 250 6.12 4.18 -15.96
N GLN A 251 7.14 3.82 -16.73
CA GLN A 251 7.01 3.24 -18.06
C GLN A 251 6.37 1.84 -18.10
N CYS A 252 6.38 1.13 -16.98
CA CYS A 252 5.77 -0.21 -16.84
C CYS A 252 4.43 -0.19 -16.09
N ALA A 253 4.01 0.96 -15.56
CA ALA A 253 2.77 1.09 -14.80
C ALA A 253 1.52 0.86 -15.68
N ARG A 254 0.55 0.12 -15.14
CA ARG A 254 -0.80 0.00 -15.73
C ARG A 254 -1.69 1.08 -15.13
N GLN A 255 -2.81 1.37 -15.80
CA GLN A 255 -3.85 2.24 -15.24
C GLN A 255 -4.29 1.80 -13.83
N ALA A 256 -4.49 0.50 -13.59
CA ALA A 256 -4.85 -0.02 -12.27
C ALA A 256 -3.78 0.19 -11.17
N ASP A 257 -2.50 0.37 -11.53
CA ASP A 257 -1.45 0.74 -10.55
C ASP A 257 -1.52 2.24 -10.21
N ILE A 258 -1.83 3.07 -11.22
CA ILE A 258 -2.03 4.52 -11.11
C ILE A 258 -3.31 4.84 -10.30
N ASP A 259 -4.41 4.14 -10.58
CA ASP A 259 -5.70 4.29 -9.89
C ASP A 259 -5.58 3.95 -8.39
N LEU A 260 -4.89 2.86 -8.06
CA LEU A 260 -4.63 2.45 -6.67
C LEU A 260 -3.77 3.49 -5.94
N MET A 261 -2.69 3.96 -6.56
CA MET A 261 -1.85 5.01 -5.99
C MET A 261 -2.63 6.33 -5.78
N LYS A 262 -3.51 6.70 -6.72
CA LYS A 262 -4.36 7.89 -6.61
C LYS A 262 -5.34 7.77 -5.44
N TYR A 263 -5.96 6.61 -5.28
CA TYR A 263 -6.78 6.31 -4.11
C TYR A 263 -6.01 6.47 -2.80
N GLU A 264 -4.79 5.91 -2.70
CA GLU A 264 -3.97 6.02 -1.50
C GLU A 264 -3.61 7.48 -1.19
N GLY A 265 -3.34 8.30 -2.21
CA GLY A 265 -3.18 9.75 -2.05
C GLY A 265 -4.40 10.42 -1.39
N TYR A 266 -5.61 10.07 -1.82
CA TYR A 266 -6.84 10.59 -1.21
C TYR A 266 -7.06 10.08 0.21
N ARG A 267 -6.80 8.79 0.49
CA ARG A 267 -6.88 8.23 1.84
C ARG A 267 -5.90 8.94 2.78
N LEU A 268 -4.66 9.14 2.36
CA LEU A 268 -3.63 9.86 3.13
C LEU A 268 -4.00 11.33 3.36
N MET A 269 -4.64 11.99 2.39
CA MET A 269 -5.17 13.36 2.53
C MET A 269 -6.35 13.47 3.52
N ALA A 270 -7.16 12.41 3.64
CA ALA A 270 -8.21 12.29 4.64
C ALA A 270 -7.67 11.92 6.04
N GLU A 271 -6.55 11.19 6.11
CA GLU A 271 -5.81 10.89 7.35
C GLU A 271 -4.86 12.03 7.79
N ASP A 272 -4.90 13.19 7.12
CA ASP A 272 -4.01 14.36 7.30
C ASP A 272 -2.50 14.05 7.20
N LYS A 273 -2.14 12.91 6.59
CA LYS A 273 -0.76 12.52 6.24
C LYS A 273 -0.30 13.25 4.97
N LEU A 274 -0.40 14.58 5.00
CA LEU A 274 -0.34 15.44 3.82
C LEU A 274 0.95 15.27 2.99
N GLN A 275 2.10 15.13 3.64
CA GLN A 275 3.37 14.95 2.94
C GLN A 275 3.36 13.65 2.13
N LEU A 276 2.86 12.55 2.69
CA LEU A 276 2.80 11.26 1.99
C LEU A 276 1.73 11.26 0.89
N ALA A 277 0.63 12.01 1.08
CA ALA A 277 -0.35 12.29 0.02
C ALA A 277 0.28 13.05 -1.16
N GLU A 278 1.12 14.07 -0.90
CA GLU A 278 1.87 14.79 -1.93
C GLU A 278 2.76 13.84 -2.75
N GLN A 279 3.49 12.95 -2.05
CA GLN A 279 4.39 11.96 -2.65
C GLN A 279 3.64 10.94 -3.52
N MET A 280 2.40 10.58 -3.17
CA MET A 280 1.51 9.77 -4.01
C MET A 280 1.09 10.54 -5.25
N PHE A 281 0.43 11.69 -5.11
CA PHE A 281 -0.13 12.42 -6.26
C PHE A 281 0.95 12.90 -7.25
N LEU A 282 2.16 13.22 -6.78
CA LEU A 282 3.32 13.47 -7.65
C LEU A 282 3.64 12.26 -8.55
N ARG A 283 3.65 11.04 -7.99
CA ARG A 283 3.97 9.82 -8.74
C ARG A 283 2.81 9.37 -9.63
N VAL A 284 1.56 9.57 -9.23
CA VAL A 284 0.38 9.41 -10.09
C VAL A 284 0.53 10.28 -11.33
N ASN A 285 0.82 11.56 -11.14
CA ASN A 285 0.97 12.53 -12.24
C ASN A 285 2.13 12.18 -13.19
N VAL A 286 3.26 11.67 -12.66
CA VAL A 286 4.39 11.19 -13.47
C VAL A 286 4.01 9.92 -14.25
N ALA A 287 3.38 8.92 -13.62
CA ALA A 287 2.97 7.68 -14.28
C ALA A 287 1.87 7.90 -15.33
N ALA A 288 0.91 8.79 -15.06
CA ALA A 288 -0.10 9.26 -16.00
C ALA A 288 0.45 10.25 -17.05
N ARG A 289 1.75 10.57 -17.04
CA ARG A 289 2.42 11.47 -17.99
C ARG A 289 1.82 12.88 -18.07
N GLY A 290 1.25 13.38 -16.97
CA GLY A 290 0.52 14.66 -16.93
C GLY A 290 -0.95 14.59 -17.31
N LEU A 291 -1.51 13.40 -17.58
CA LEU A 291 -2.87 13.22 -18.10
C LEU A 291 -3.92 12.83 -17.04
N ASP A 292 -3.64 13.06 -15.75
CA ASP A 292 -4.61 12.86 -14.65
C ASP A 292 -4.93 14.21 -13.97
N PRO A 293 -6.00 14.92 -14.40
CA PRO A 293 -6.36 16.22 -13.81
C PRO A 293 -6.77 16.12 -12.34
N GLN A 294 -7.33 14.98 -11.91
CA GLN A 294 -7.77 14.78 -10.53
C GLN A 294 -6.57 14.69 -9.59
N ALA A 295 -5.54 13.94 -9.97
CA ALA A 295 -4.28 13.89 -9.23
C ALA A 295 -3.57 15.24 -9.19
N LEU A 296 -3.67 16.04 -10.25
CA LEU A 296 -3.08 17.37 -10.30
C LEU A 296 -3.83 18.37 -9.39
N ASP A 297 -5.15 18.35 -9.37
CA ASP A 297 -5.96 19.15 -8.44
C ASP A 297 -5.72 18.75 -6.98
N ALA A 298 -5.77 17.45 -6.68
CA ALA A 298 -5.50 16.93 -5.33
C ALA A 298 -4.08 17.30 -4.86
N LEU A 299 -3.08 17.25 -5.74
CA LEU A 299 -1.72 17.75 -5.46
C LEU A 299 -1.71 19.25 -5.13
N MET A 300 -2.51 20.07 -5.80
CA MET A 300 -2.65 21.49 -5.45
C MET A 300 -3.33 21.69 -4.09
N ARG A 301 -4.44 20.99 -3.81
CA ARG A 301 -5.15 21.05 -2.51
C ARG A 301 -4.25 20.63 -1.34
N VAL A 302 -3.51 19.52 -1.49
CA VAL A 302 -2.52 19.05 -0.50
C VAL A 302 -1.44 20.11 -0.27
N ARG A 303 -0.89 20.70 -1.35
CA ARG A 303 0.14 21.76 -1.24
C ARG A 303 -0.36 23.05 -0.60
N ILE A 304 -1.65 23.35 -0.71
CA ILE A 304 -2.29 24.47 0.00
C ILE A 304 -2.38 24.13 1.50
N ARG A 305 -2.97 22.98 1.87
CA ARG A 305 -3.04 22.52 3.27
C ARG A 305 -1.67 22.45 3.96
N ILE A 306 -0.62 21.97 3.27
CA ILE A 306 0.76 21.94 3.81
C ILE A 306 1.29 23.34 4.13
N ARG A 307 0.94 24.37 3.34
CA ARG A 307 1.37 25.76 3.58
C ARG A 307 0.56 26.47 4.66
N GLU A 308 -0.70 26.06 4.84
CA GLU A 308 -1.61 26.59 5.85
C GLU A 308 -1.42 25.91 7.22
N THR A 309 -0.81 24.72 7.24
CA THR A 309 -0.42 24.02 8.47
C THR A 309 0.62 24.86 9.24
N PRO A 310 0.34 25.30 10.48
CA PRO A 310 1.30 26.06 11.26
C PRO A 310 2.55 25.23 11.55
N ILE A 311 3.74 25.82 11.33
CA ILE A 311 5.00 25.20 11.75
C ILE A 311 5.01 25.15 13.28
N VAL A 312 4.76 23.97 13.85
CA VAL A 312 4.98 23.70 15.27
C VAL A 312 6.49 23.72 15.51
N SER A 313 7.00 24.87 15.93
CA SER A 313 8.38 25.03 16.33
C SER A 313 8.64 24.24 17.61
N THR A 314 9.21 23.05 17.45
CA THR A 314 9.79 22.27 18.55
C THR A 314 10.73 23.18 19.37
N PRO A 315 10.57 23.26 20.70
CA PRO A 315 11.35 24.21 21.50
C PRO A 315 12.84 23.89 21.41
N SER A 316 13.62 24.84 20.89
CA SER A 316 15.08 24.74 20.86
C SER A 316 15.62 24.66 22.30
N SER A 317 16.05 23.46 22.71
CA SER A 317 16.77 23.21 23.94
C SER A 317 18.13 23.88 23.88
N THR A 318 18.14 25.17 24.18
CA THR A 318 19.32 26.05 24.08
C THR A 318 20.23 25.81 25.29
N GLU A 319 20.84 24.62 25.36
CA GLU A 319 21.83 24.32 26.38
C GLU A 319 23.07 25.21 26.18
N THR A 320 23.42 25.95 27.23
CA THR A 320 24.47 26.96 27.19
C THR A 320 25.84 26.31 27.28
N ALA A 321 26.54 26.26 26.15
CA ALA A 321 27.90 25.74 26.07
C ALA A 321 28.86 26.47 27.04
N THR A 322 29.18 25.82 28.15
CA THR A 322 30.20 26.27 29.10
C THR A 322 31.37 25.29 29.08
N ALA A 323 32.43 25.67 28.36
CA ALA A 323 33.59 24.81 28.17
C ALA A 323 34.40 24.65 29.47
N ARG A 324 34.66 23.40 29.87
CA ARG A 324 35.80 23.02 30.72
C ARG A 324 36.43 21.73 30.20
N SER A 325 37.74 21.64 30.35
CA SER A 325 38.58 20.59 29.78
C SER A 325 39.01 19.56 30.82
N GLY A 326 39.22 18.32 30.37
CA GLY A 326 40.37 17.53 30.82
C GLY A 326 40.12 16.13 31.38
N ILE A 327 40.89 15.19 30.80
CA ILE A 327 41.67 14.15 31.51
C ILE A 327 40.96 12.82 31.89
N GLU A 328 41.27 11.84 31.04
CA GLU A 328 41.71 10.45 31.32
C GLU A 328 40.81 9.34 31.93
N MET A 329 41.24 8.14 31.54
CA MET A 329 40.69 6.81 31.74
C MET A 329 40.60 6.33 33.19
N ALA A 330 39.64 5.45 33.46
CA ALA A 330 39.92 4.11 34.01
C ALA A 330 38.78 3.15 33.68
N ALA A 331 39.03 1.83 33.73
CA ALA A 331 38.03 0.77 33.63
C ALA A 331 37.97 -0.03 34.95
N THR A 332 36.90 -0.79 35.20
CA THR A 332 36.91 -2.13 35.85
C THR A 332 35.48 -2.69 36.13
N PHE A 333 35.25 -3.98 35.82
CA PHE A 333 34.41 -5.00 36.52
C PHE A 333 32.92 -4.72 36.88
N SER A 334 31.99 -5.69 37.07
CA SER A 334 31.99 -7.17 36.96
C SER A 334 30.62 -7.74 36.51
N ILE A 335 30.34 -9.03 36.81
CA ILE A 335 29.28 -9.91 36.27
C ILE A 335 28.29 -10.36 37.39
N ALA A 336 27.19 -11.02 37.01
CA ALA A 336 26.17 -11.76 37.80
C ALA A 336 24.92 -10.93 38.21
N ASP A 337 23.71 -11.49 38.41
CA ASP A 337 23.37 -12.88 38.78
C ASP A 337 22.21 -13.54 38.00
N VAL A 338 21.90 -14.82 38.33
CA VAL A 338 20.91 -15.69 37.65
C VAL A 338 19.91 -16.35 38.62
N ALA A 339 18.61 -16.32 38.27
CA ALA A 339 17.54 -17.27 38.63
C ALA A 339 16.30 -16.95 37.75
N GLU A 340 15.55 -17.83 37.08
CA GLU A 340 15.13 -19.24 37.28
C GLU A 340 13.96 -19.46 38.25
N SER A 341 12.80 -19.89 37.72
CA SER A 341 11.86 -20.83 38.36
C SER A 341 10.67 -21.22 37.43
N THR A 342 10.34 -22.52 37.43
CA THR A 342 9.00 -23.19 37.27
C THR A 342 7.86 -22.42 36.57
N PHE A 343 7.18 -22.90 35.52
CA PHE A 343 6.76 -24.27 35.14
C PHE A 343 5.77 -24.92 36.13
N ILE A 344 4.46 -24.81 35.84
CA ILE A 344 3.39 -25.69 36.35
C ILE A 344 2.48 -26.05 35.16
N ASP A 345 2.03 -27.30 35.13
CA ASP A 345 1.13 -27.92 34.14
C ASP A 345 -0.23 -28.25 34.81
N SER A 346 -1.32 -28.29 34.01
CA SER A 346 -2.52 -29.10 34.25
C SER A 346 -3.53 -28.97 33.09
N SER A 347 -3.95 -30.12 32.57
CA SER A 347 -5.09 -30.29 31.66
C SER A 347 -6.43 -30.43 32.41
N GLU A 348 -7.57 -30.24 31.73
CA GLU A 348 -8.54 -31.32 31.48
C GLU A 348 -9.70 -30.88 30.56
N SER A 349 -10.60 -31.82 30.20
CA SER A 349 -11.63 -31.66 29.15
C SER A 349 -13.05 -32.13 29.59
N PRO A 350 -13.86 -32.93 28.84
CA PRO A 350 -15.01 -32.38 28.12
C PRO A 350 -16.38 -33.02 28.44
N VAL A 351 -17.45 -32.45 27.86
CA VAL A 351 -18.80 -33.03 27.65
C VAL A 351 -19.34 -32.44 26.33
N GLU A 352 -19.92 -33.16 25.35
CA GLU A 352 -21.03 -34.16 25.34
C GLU A 352 -22.41 -33.55 25.65
N ALA A 353 -23.51 -33.82 24.94
CA ALA A 353 -23.73 -34.45 23.61
C ALA A 353 -25.18 -34.25 23.11
N GLY A 354 -25.44 -34.45 21.79
CA GLY A 354 -26.74 -34.88 21.23
C GLY A 354 -27.83 -33.84 20.93
N LEU A 355 -28.91 -34.14 20.18
CA LEU A 355 -29.28 -35.30 19.32
C LEU A 355 -30.48 -34.89 18.39
N ASP A 356 -30.45 -35.29 17.10
CA ASP A 356 -31.53 -35.62 16.13
C ASP A 356 -32.76 -34.63 15.99
N ASP A 357 -33.92 -34.81 15.29
CA ASP A 357 -34.44 -35.58 14.13
C ASP A 357 -35.79 -34.90 13.66
N ASN A 358 -36.47 -35.07 12.50
CA ASN A 358 -36.22 -35.59 11.13
C ASN A 358 -37.40 -35.22 10.16
N LEU A 359 -37.29 -35.61 8.87
CA LEU A 359 -38.39 -35.82 7.87
C LEU A 359 -39.24 -34.58 7.42
N SER A 360 -39.57 -34.31 6.13
CA SER A 360 -40.34 -35.07 5.09
C SER A 360 -41.87 -34.88 5.20
N SER A 361 -42.71 -34.62 4.17
CA SER A 361 -42.54 -34.38 2.71
C SER A 361 -43.85 -33.87 2.04
N SER A 362 -43.77 -33.48 0.75
CA SER A 362 -44.83 -33.53 -0.29
C SER A 362 -46.08 -32.62 -0.20
N ALA A 363 -46.95 -32.48 -1.23
CA ALA A 363 -46.78 -32.25 -2.69
C ALA A 363 -48.16 -32.13 -3.41
N LYS A 364 -48.21 -31.51 -4.62
CA LYS A 364 -49.31 -31.53 -5.64
C LYS A 364 -50.61 -30.74 -5.32
N SER A 365 -51.43 -30.27 -6.29
CA SER A 365 -51.24 -29.89 -7.72
C SER A 365 -52.54 -29.21 -8.29
N THR A 366 -52.52 -28.78 -9.57
CA THR A 366 -53.67 -28.48 -10.50
C THR A 366 -54.62 -27.31 -10.17
N ALA A 367 -55.26 -26.60 -11.13
CA ALA A 367 -55.12 -26.49 -12.61
C ALA A 367 -55.82 -25.20 -13.17
N LYS A 368 -55.69 -24.95 -14.48
CA LYS A 368 -56.13 -23.76 -15.25
C LYS A 368 -57.54 -23.91 -15.86
N PRO A 369 -58.26 -22.83 -16.21
CA PRO A 369 -58.57 -22.59 -17.64
C PRO A 369 -58.55 -21.09 -18.08
N ALA A 370 -58.83 -20.82 -19.36
CA ALA A 370 -58.98 -19.52 -20.06
C ALA A 370 -59.69 -19.79 -21.42
N PRO A 371 -59.90 -18.84 -22.38
CA PRO A 371 -59.82 -17.36 -22.37
C PRO A 371 -61.02 -16.63 -23.06
N THR A 372 -61.12 -15.29 -22.97
CA THR A 372 -61.77 -14.42 -24.00
C THR A 372 -61.36 -12.92 -23.88
N PRO A 373 -61.26 -12.15 -24.99
CA PRO A 373 -60.99 -10.70 -25.02
C PRO A 373 -62.17 -9.87 -25.62
N PRO A 374 -62.04 -8.54 -25.83
CA PRO A 374 -61.70 -7.47 -24.87
C PRO A 374 -62.76 -6.34 -24.87
N PRO A 375 -62.59 -5.31 -24.02
CA PRO A 375 -62.74 -3.94 -24.54
C PRO A 375 -61.53 -3.03 -24.23
N THR A 376 -61.32 -2.03 -25.09
CA THR A 376 -60.24 -1.02 -25.05
C THR A 376 -60.53 0.11 -24.03
N PRO A 377 -59.54 0.97 -23.69
CA PRO A 377 -59.40 1.48 -22.33
C PRO A 377 -60.26 2.70 -21.98
N ASN A 378 -60.73 2.72 -20.74
CA ASN A 378 -61.00 3.97 -20.02
C ASN A 378 -59.66 4.63 -19.61
N PRO A 379 -59.60 5.97 -19.44
CA PRO A 379 -58.36 6.65 -19.08
C PRO A 379 -57.82 6.18 -17.72
N PRO A 380 -56.48 6.19 -17.52
CA PRO A 380 -55.89 5.96 -16.21
C PRO A 380 -56.50 6.93 -15.18
N THR A 381 -57.03 6.35 -14.11
CA THR A 381 -57.52 7.11 -12.95
C THR A 381 -56.31 7.50 -12.11
N GLU A 382 -56.24 8.75 -11.64
CA GLU A 382 -55.19 9.19 -10.71
C GLU A 382 -55.27 8.33 -9.44
N SER A 383 -54.17 7.63 -9.11
CA SER A 383 -54.13 6.68 -7.99
C SER A 383 -53.62 7.34 -6.71
N GLU A 384 -54.41 7.26 -5.63
CA GLU A 384 -54.09 7.85 -4.31
C GLU A 384 -52.89 7.19 -3.58
N ASP A 385 -52.20 6.23 -4.22
CA ASP A 385 -51.11 5.42 -3.66
C ASP A 385 -49.68 5.99 -3.91
N ASP A 386 -49.53 7.08 -4.66
CA ASP A 386 -48.20 7.52 -5.11
C ASP A 386 -47.34 8.23 -4.05
N VAL A 387 -46.02 8.02 -4.15
CA VAL A 387 -45.05 8.59 -3.21
C VAL A 387 -44.84 10.06 -3.56
N PRO A 388 -45.02 11.01 -2.62
CA PRO A 388 -44.68 12.41 -2.86
C PRO A 388 -43.20 12.56 -3.22
N LEU A 389 -42.93 12.95 -4.46
CA LEU A 389 -41.59 13.21 -4.99
C LEU A 389 -41.05 14.56 -4.49
N GLU A 390 -40.79 14.64 -3.19
CA GLU A 390 -40.32 15.87 -2.54
C GLU A 390 -38.82 16.09 -2.76
N SER A 391 -38.42 17.30 -3.16
CA SER A 391 -37.03 17.75 -3.21
C SER A 391 -36.85 19.11 -2.53
N GLU A 392 -35.70 19.34 -1.91
CA GLU A 392 -35.20 20.65 -1.48
C GLU A 392 -34.32 21.32 -2.55
N ARG A 393 -33.83 20.55 -3.53
CA ARG A 393 -32.90 20.99 -4.58
C ARG A 393 -33.51 21.11 -5.98
N GLY A 394 -34.72 20.57 -6.18
CA GLY A 394 -35.40 20.54 -7.48
C GLY A 394 -35.05 19.33 -8.33
N ILE A 395 -34.57 18.24 -7.72
CA ILE A 395 -34.20 16.99 -8.39
C ILE A 395 -35.47 16.27 -8.87
N ASP A 396 -35.42 15.74 -10.10
CA ASP A 396 -36.49 14.94 -10.66
C ASP A 396 -36.34 13.46 -10.29
N TYR A 397 -37.28 12.95 -9.50
CA TYR A 397 -37.30 11.57 -9.02
C TYR A 397 -38.16 10.61 -9.88
N HIS A 398 -38.81 11.08 -10.95
CA HIS A 398 -39.68 10.21 -11.76
C HIS A 398 -38.90 9.07 -12.44
N GLU A 399 -37.69 9.33 -12.96
CA GLU A 399 -36.86 8.27 -13.57
C GLU A 399 -36.52 7.16 -12.55
N LEU A 400 -36.26 7.52 -11.29
CA LEU A 400 -36.03 6.54 -10.23
C LEU A 400 -37.31 5.78 -9.85
N GLN A 401 -38.46 6.47 -9.80
CA GLN A 401 -39.77 5.84 -9.54
C GLN A 401 -40.15 4.83 -10.63
N ASP A 402 -39.97 5.17 -11.91
CA ASP A 402 -40.23 4.29 -13.03
C ASP A 402 -39.32 3.05 -13.00
N LEU A 403 -38.03 3.24 -12.78
CA LEU A 403 -37.06 2.13 -12.69
C LEU A 403 -37.34 1.20 -11.50
N LEU A 404 -37.76 1.74 -10.35
CA LEU A 404 -38.11 0.95 -9.18
C LEU A 404 -39.45 0.22 -9.34
N SER A 405 -40.47 0.88 -9.90
CA SER A 405 -41.80 0.27 -10.13
C SER A 405 -41.75 -0.84 -11.20
N ALA A 406 -40.87 -0.70 -12.20
CA ALA A 406 -40.56 -1.74 -13.17
C ALA A 406 -39.67 -2.89 -12.60
N GLY A 407 -39.19 -2.78 -11.36
CA GLY A 407 -38.29 -3.76 -10.75
C GLY A 407 -36.89 -3.80 -11.37
N ASN A 408 -36.45 -2.74 -12.05
CA ASN A 408 -35.13 -2.63 -12.68
C ASN A 408 -34.07 -2.17 -11.67
N TRP A 409 -33.82 -3.02 -10.66
CA TRP A 409 -32.98 -2.72 -9.50
C TRP A 409 -31.55 -2.26 -9.85
N GLU A 410 -30.98 -2.73 -10.96
CA GLU A 410 -29.63 -2.33 -11.40
C GLU A 410 -29.59 -0.90 -11.96
N ALA A 411 -30.61 -0.50 -12.71
CA ALA A 411 -30.71 0.87 -13.21
C ALA A 411 -31.12 1.82 -12.09
N ALA A 412 -32.07 1.43 -11.22
CA ALA A 412 -32.46 2.22 -10.06
C ALA A 412 -31.29 2.51 -9.10
N ASP A 413 -30.36 1.56 -8.91
CA ASP A 413 -29.14 1.75 -8.12
C ASP A 413 -28.15 2.76 -8.74
N GLN A 414 -28.08 2.80 -10.07
CA GLN A 414 -27.29 3.77 -10.82
C GLN A 414 -27.96 5.16 -10.85
N GLU A 415 -29.28 5.20 -10.97
CA GLU A 415 -30.04 6.45 -10.98
C GLU A 415 -30.05 7.11 -9.60
N THR A 416 -30.20 6.32 -8.54
CA THR A 416 -29.98 6.77 -7.15
C THR A 416 -28.61 7.43 -7.00
N ALA A 417 -27.56 6.84 -7.61
CA ALA A 417 -26.21 7.37 -7.57
C ALA A 417 -26.06 8.71 -8.32
N LYS A 418 -26.80 8.92 -9.42
CA LYS A 418 -26.85 10.16 -10.21
C LYS A 418 -27.58 11.28 -9.46
N GLN A 419 -28.79 11.00 -8.99
CA GLN A 419 -29.65 11.98 -8.30
C GLN A 419 -29.04 12.48 -6.98
N MET A 420 -28.34 11.61 -6.24
CA MET A 420 -27.62 12.04 -5.03
C MET A 420 -26.47 13.01 -5.33
N LEU A 421 -25.74 12.84 -6.44
CA LEU A 421 -24.69 13.78 -6.84
C LEU A 421 -25.28 15.15 -7.21
N GLU A 422 -26.37 15.14 -7.96
CA GLU A 422 -27.10 16.35 -8.35
C GLU A 422 -27.66 17.10 -7.12
N ALA A 423 -28.22 16.38 -6.15
CA ALA A 423 -28.67 16.94 -4.86
C ALA A 423 -27.53 17.56 -4.02
N MET A 424 -26.30 17.03 -4.14
CA MET A 424 -25.10 17.60 -3.50
C MET A 424 -24.43 18.69 -4.34
N GLY A 425 -24.80 18.87 -5.61
CA GLY A 425 -24.16 19.79 -6.55
C GLY A 425 -22.72 19.38 -6.89
N LYS A 426 -22.48 18.07 -7.08
CA LYS A 426 -21.16 17.48 -7.39
C LYS A 426 -21.20 16.82 -8.76
N ASP A 427 -20.11 16.90 -9.52
CA ASP A 427 -20.01 16.18 -10.80
C ASP A 427 -19.63 14.70 -10.58
N SER A 428 -19.11 14.32 -9.41
CA SER A 428 -18.83 12.92 -9.08
C SER A 428 -18.65 12.55 -7.60
N TRP A 429 -18.76 11.25 -7.32
CA TRP A 429 -18.56 10.60 -6.02
C TRP A 429 -17.13 10.70 -5.46
N TRP A 430 -16.15 11.13 -6.26
CA TRP A 430 -14.79 11.44 -5.79
C TRP A 430 -14.63 12.91 -5.31
N GLU A 431 -15.65 13.75 -5.50
CA GLU A 431 -15.74 15.12 -4.94
C GLU A 431 -16.68 15.19 -3.72
N VAL A 432 -17.32 14.08 -3.36
CA VAL A 432 -18.19 13.95 -2.18
C VAL A 432 -17.33 13.76 -0.94
N GLU A 433 -17.32 14.78 -0.09
CA GLU A 433 -16.67 14.77 1.22
C GLU A 433 -17.67 14.30 2.30
N ARG A 434 -17.19 14.02 3.52
CA ARG A 434 -18.05 13.52 4.62
C ARG A 434 -19.18 14.52 4.92
N GLU A 435 -18.83 15.80 4.86
CA GLU A 435 -19.66 16.95 5.18
C GLU A 435 -20.82 17.10 4.18
N ASP A 436 -20.66 16.71 2.91
CA ASP A 436 -21.76 16.73 1.93
C ASP A 436 -22.85 15.72 2.30
N LEU A 437 -22.46 14.55 2.83
CA LEU A 437 -23.38 13.49 3.23
C LEU A 437 -23.98 13.72 4.62
N LEU A 438 -23.22 14.34 5.54
CA LEU A 438 -23.74 14.81 6.83
C LEU A 438 -24.74 15.96 6.68
N ASN A 439 -24.68 16.73 5.58
CA ASN A 439 -25.60 17.83 5.26
C ASN A 439 -26.50 17.52 4.06
N PHE A 440 -26.66 16.24 3.69
CA PHE A 440 -27.46 15.85 2.54
C PHE A 440 -28.93 16.30 2.71
N PRO A 441 -29.60 16.87 1.68
CA PRO A 441 -30.93 17.46 1.82
C PRO A 441 -32.01 16.46 2.30
N CYS A 442 -32.84 16.88 3.25
CA CYS A 442 -33.65 15.95 4.03
C CYS A 442 -34.88 15.42 3.29
N LYS A 443 -35.53 16.22 2.43
CA LYS A 443 -36.62 15.75 1.56
C LYS A 443 -36.09 14.77 0.52
N ASP A 444 -35.01 15.12 -0.17
CA ASP A 444 -34.38 14.29 -1.19
C ASP A 444 -34.03 12.89 -0.64
N LEU A 445 -33.38 12.82 0.53
CA LEU A 445 -33.04 11.54 1.17
C LEU A 445 -34.28 10.74 1.57
N LYS A 446 -35.33 11.40 2.06
CA LYS A 446 -36.63 10.77 2.38
C LYS A 446 -37.34 10.26 1.14
N THR A 447 -37.31 11.00 0.04
CA THR A 447 -37.95 10.61 -1.23
C THR A 447 -37.29 9.38 -1.81
N ILE A 448 -35.96 9.36 -1.93
CA ILE A 448 -35.22 8.18 -2.39
C ILE A 448 -35.50 6.97 -1.47
N ASP A 449 -35.45 7.16 -0.15
CA ASP A 449 -35.72 6.07 0.80
C ASP A 449 -37.15 5.53 0.71
N ARG A 450 -38.17 6.41 0.67
CA ARG A 450 -39.59 6.03 0.50
C ARG A 450 -39.82 5.24 -0.78
N LEU A 451 -39.20 5.64 -1.89
CA LEU A 451 -39.30 4.94 -3.17
C LEU A 451 -38.71 3.53 -3.08
N TRP A 452 -37.48 3.39 -2.57
CA TRP A 452 -36.85 2.08 -2.38
C TRP A 452 -37.66 1.18 -1.44
N VAL A 453 -38.15 1.71 -0.31
CA VAL A 453 -38.96 0.97 0.66
C VAL A 453 -40.30 0.53 0.07
N LYS A 454 -41.04 1.42 -0.63
CA LYS A 454 -42.33 1.07 -1.26
C LYS A 454 -42.17 -0.04 -2.28
N TYR A 455 -41.36 0.16 -3.31
CA TYR A 455 -41.32 -0.75 -4.46
C TYR A 455 -40.61 -2.07 -4.16
N SER A 456 -39.68 -2.10 -3.18
CA SER A 456 -39.07 -3.35 -2.71
C SER A 456 -39.90 -4.11 -1.66
N GLY A 457 -41.04 -3.59 -1.23
CA GLY A 457 -41.86 -4.20 -0.16
C GLY A 457 -41.19 -4.18 1.22
N GLY A 458 -40.34 -3.19 1.50
CA GLY A 458 -39.56 -3.07 2.74
C GLY A 458 -38.28 -3.92 2.80
N GLN A 459 -37.87 -4.52 1.68
CA GLN A 459 -36.63 -5.30 1.58
C GLN A 459 -35.39 -4.40 1.48
N PHE A 460 -35.50 -3.24 0.83
CA PHE A 460 -34.41 -2.32 0.47
C PHE A 460 -34.74 -0.88 0.88
N GLY A 461 -33.70 -0.04 1.03
CA GLY A 461 -33.78 1.34 1.49
C GLY A 461 -32.66 1.71 2.47
N PHE A 462 -32.32 2.99 2.55
CA PHE A 462 -31.31 3.50 3.49
C PHE A 462 -31.77 3.37 4.95
N SER A 463 -33.08 3.55 5.23
CA SER A 463 -33.66 3.35 6.57
C SER A 463 -33.52 1.89 7.02
N VAL A 464 -33.84 0.95 6.12
CA VAL A 464 -33.67 -0.49 6.30
C VAL A 464 -32.20 -0.85 6.56
N GLN A 465 -31.27 -0.24 5.83
CA GLN A 465 -29.84 -0.45 6.06
C GLN A 465 -29.35 0.14 7.39
N LYS A 466 -29.82 1.33 7.77
CA LYS A 466 -29.50 1.99 9.04
C LYS A 466 -29.90 1.11 10.23
N GLU A 467 -31.08 0.47 10.19
CA GLU A 467 -31.49 -0.52 11.20
C GLU A 467 -30.46 -1.65 11.33
N ILE A 468 -30.09 -2.26 10.20
CA ILE A 468 -29.17 -3.42 10.16
C ILE A 468 -27.75 -3.03 10.59
N TYR A 469 -27.29 -1.81 10.27
CA TYR A 469 -26.00 -1.30 10.73
C TYR A 469 -25.96 -1.08 12.24
N LEU A 470 -27.06 -0.57 12.84
CA LEU A 470 -27.22 -0.48 14.29
C LEU A 470 -27.26 -1.88 14.94
N GLU A 471 -27.99 -2.85 14.38
CA GLU A 471 -27.99 -4.26 14.84
C GLU A 471 -26.57 -4.87 14.85
N CYS A 472 -25.72 -4.48 13.89
CA CYS A 472 -24.34 -4.95 13.80
C CYS A 472 -23.38 -4.31 14.83
N GLY A 473 -23.85 -3.31 15.58
CA GLY A 473 -23.07 -2.52 16.54
C GLY A 473 -22.43 -1.27 15.93
N GLY A 474 -22.99 -0.76 14.83
CA GLY A 474 -22.55 0.48 14.19
C GLY A 474 -22.94 1.71 15.00
N VAL A 475 -22.11 2.76 14.94
CA VAL A 475 -22.36 4.07 15.55
C VAL A 475 -22.63 5.09 14.46
N LEU A 476 -23.56 6.02 14.71
CA LEU A 476 -23.99 7.07 13.78
C LEU A 476 -23.30 8.41 14.06
N ASP A 477 -21.97 8.36 14.17
CA ASP A 477 -21.07 9.49 14.43
C ASP A 477 -20.31 9.98 13.18
N GLY A 478 -20.64 9.42 12.01
CA GLY A 478 -19.94 9.70 10.74
C GLY A 478 -18.54 9.07 10.64
N GLN A 479 -18.11 8.27 11.63
CA GLN A 479 -16.79 7.65 11.66
C GLN A 479 -16.81 6.21 11.11
N TYR A 480 -15.63 5.69 10.76
CA TYR A 480 -15.47 4.31 10.28
C TYR A 480 -15.32 3.34 11.46
N HIS A 481 -16.34 2.52 11.68
CA HIS A 481 -16.34 1.46 12.70
C HIS A 481 -16.16 0.09 12.03
N GLU A 482 -14.91 -0.24 11.67
CA GLU A 482 -14.53 -1.43 10.88
C GLU A 482 -15.29 -2.70 11.27
N LYS A 483 -15.22 -3.12 12.54
CA LYS A 483 -15.84 -4.36 13.04
C LYS A 483 -17.37 -4.38 12.97
N ALA A 484 -18.01 -3.22 12.91
CA ALA A 484 -19.46 -3.10 12.71
C ALA A 484 -19.81 -3.11 11.22
N PHE A 485 -19.05 -2.38 10.40
CA PHE A 485 -19.25 -2.35 8.96
C PHE A 485 -18.93 -3.69 8.28
N GLU A 486 -17.93 -4.42 8.78
CA GLU A 486 -17.65 -5.81 8.40
C GLU A 486 -18.89 -6.70 8.55
N LYS A 487 -19.47 -6.77 9.76
CA LYS A 487 -20.68 -7.55 10.05
C LYS A 487 -21.88 -7.08 9.22
N PHE A 488 -22.04 -5.77 9.06
CA PHE A 488 -23.08 -5.19 8.22
C PHE A 488 -22.94 -5.69 6.78
N GLY A 489 -21.73 -5.67 6.23
CA GLY A 489 -21.42 -6.19 4.90
C GLY A 489 -21.72 -7.69 4.75
N ASP A 490 -21.38 -8.50 5.77
CA ASP A 490 -21.75 -9.93 5.80
C ASP A 490 -23.29 -10.11 5.88
N ARG A 491 -23.99 -9.26 6.66
CA ARG A 491 -25.44 -9.33 6.91
C ARG A 491 -26.31 -8.88 5.73
N VAL A 492 -25.89 -7.86 4.97
CA VAL A 492 -26.59 -7.41 3.75
C VAL A 492 -26.09 -8.13 2.47
N GLY A 493 -25.14 -9.06 2.57
CA GLY A 493 -24.61 -9.80 1.41
C GLY A 493 -23.69 -8.98 0.49
N TRP A 494 -23.02 -7.95 1.03
CA TRP A 494 -21.92 -7.25 0.36
C TRP A 494 -20.56 -7.90 0.62
N ARG A 495 -20.50 -8.91 1.49
CA ARG A 495 -19.35 -9.78 1.72
C ARG A 495 -19.71 -11.24 1.56
N ASP A 496 -18.75 -12.03 1.12
CA ASP A 496 -18.75 -13.49 1.18
C ASP A 496 -17.36 -13.96 1.63
N ASN A 497 -17.29 -14.98 2.51
CA ASN A 497 -16.04 -15.54 3.03
C ASN A 497 -15.02 -14.45 3.49
N ARG A 498 -15.52 -13.43 4.20
CA ARG A 498 -14.81 -12.20 4.66
C ARG A 498 -14.29 -11.26 3.55
N LYS A 499 -14.55 -11.55 2.27
CA LYS A 499 -14.14 -10.73 1.12
C LYS A 499 -15.31 -9.88 0.62
N TRP A 500 -15.04 -8.61 0.32
CA TRP A 500 -16.05 -7.72 -0.26
C TRP A 500 -16.41 -8.12 -1.70
N VAL A 501 -17.70 -8.21 -1.98
CA VAL A 501 -18.28 -8.62 -3.26
C VAL A 501 -18.60 -7.38 -4.09
N PHE A 502 -18.19 -7.38 -5.37
CA PHE A 502 -18.33 -6.24 -6.28
C PHE A 502 -19.59 -6.39 -7.14
N ASN A 503 -19.77 -7.56 -7.76
CA ASN A 503 -21.00 -7.91 -8.48
C ASN A 503 -22.06 -8.37 -7.47
N VAL A 504 -22.79 -7.40 -6.91
CA VAL A 504 -23.99 -7.63 -6.10
C VAL A 504 -25.16 -8.10 -6.95
N THR A 505 -26.14 -8.78 -6.33
CA THR A 505 -27.26 -9.41 -7.03
C THR A 505 -28.47 -8.49 -7.01
N TYR A 506 -28.82 -7.95 -8.19
CA TYR A 506 -29.93 -7.02 -8.40
C TYR A 506 -31.27 -7.76 -8.49
N SER A 507 -31.72 -8.31 -7.37
CA SER A 507 -32.94 -9.10 -7.22
C SER A 507 -33.53 -8.95 -5.81
N THR A 508 -34.86 -9.03 -5.68
CA THR A 508 -35.57 -9.09 -4.39
C THR A 508 -35.27 -10.35 -3.58
N SER A 509 -34.63 -11.36 -4.18
CA SER A 509 -34.11 -12.53 -3.47
C SER A 509 -32.83 -12.27 -2.66
N SER A 510 -32.22 -11.09 -2.81
CA SER A 510 -31.03 -10.69 -2.05
C SER A 510 -31.37 -10.32 -0.59
N PRO A 511 -30.41 -10.35 0.35
CA PRO A 511 -30.67 -10.08 1.77
C PRO A 511 -31.35 -8.73 2.05
N LYS A 512 -32.04 -8.60 3.20
CA LYS A 512 -32.63 -7.32 3.62
C LYS A 512 -31.52 -6.26 3.69
N GLY A 513 -31.75 -5.08 3.12
CA GLY A 513 -30.76 -4.00 3.03
C GLY A 513 -29.67 -4.17 1.95
N HIS A 514 -29.76 -5.15 1.04
CA HIS A 514 -28.76 -5.31 -0.04
C HIS A 514 -28.66 -4.10 -0.98
N LEU A 515 -29.75 -3.32 -1.10
CA LEU A 515 -29.87 -2.14 -1.95
C LEU A 515 -30.57 -0.97 -1.21
N PRO A 516 -30.41 0.28 -1.68
CA PRO A 516 -29.48 0.72 -2.72
C PRO A 516 -28.01 0.49 -2.30
N ARG A 517 -27.08 0.46 -3.25
CA ARG A 517 -25.63 0.44 -2.98
C ARG A 517 -24.94 1.73 -3.43
N TRP A 518 -25.51 2.41 -4.44
CA TRP A 518 -25.20 3.73 -5.02
C TRP A 518 -23.75 4.01 -5.43
N LEU A 519 -22.79 3.15 -5.11
CA LEU A 519 -21.37 3.31 -5.41
C LEU A 519 -20.91 2.40 -6.57
N LYS A 520 -21.75 2.20 -7.59
CA LYS A 520 -21.49 1.28 -8.72
C LYS A 520 -20.53 1.84 -9.79
N LEU A 521 -19.50 2.57 -9.36
CA LEU A 521 -18.36 2.89 -10.22
C LEU A 521 -17.41 1.68 -10.33
N LYS A 522 -16.61 1.61 -11.40
CA LYS A 522 -15.81 0.42 -11.80
C LYS A 522 -14.54 0.18 -10.96
N LEU A 523 -14.66 0.22 -9.64
CA LEU A 523 -13.58 0.02 -8.68
C LEU A 523 -13.24 -1.48 -8.54
N ARG A 524 -11.95 -1.85 -8.54
CA ARG A 524 -11.48 -3.20 -8.22
C ARG A 524 -10.60 -3.22 -6.97
N TRP A 525 -11.14 -3.80 -5.89
CA TRP A 525 -10.45 -4.26 -4.68
C TRP A 525 -9.70 -3.21 -3.83
N LEU A 526 -9.65 -3.46 -2.52
CA LEU A 526 -9.06 -2.62 -1.44
C LEU A 526 -9.63 -1.19 -1.25
N VAL A 527 -10.07 -0.50 -2.30
CA VAL A 527 -10.55 0.90 -2.27
C VAL A 527 -11.79 1.15 -1.39
N VAL A 528 -12.69 0.16 -1.28
CA VAL A 528 -14.11 0.42 -1.00
C VAL A 528 -14.47 0.54 0.48
N SER A 529 -13.91 -0.28 1.38
CA SER A 529 -14.52 -0.48 2.71
C SER A 529 -14.52 0.77 3.60
N ALA A 530 -13.42 1.52 3.67
CA ALA A 530 -13.34 2.70 4.54
C ALA A 530 -14.23 3.85 4.06
N LEU A 531 -14.14 4.24 2.77
CA LEU A 531 -14.95 5.33 2.21
C LEU A 531 -16.43 4.97 2.13
N HIS A 532 -16.78 3.76 1.70
CA HIS A 532 -18.20 3.36 1.64
C HIS A 532 -18.81 3.32 3.05
N ALA A 533 -18.02 3.02 4.09
CA ALA A 533 -18.46 3.05 5.48
C ALA A 533 -18.53 4.46 6.11
N THR A 534 -17.59 5.37 5.87
CA THR A 534 -17.71 6.76 6.34
C THR A 534 -18.88 7.46 5.66
N HIS A 535 -19.07 7.22 4.36
CA HIS A 535 -20.18 7.77 3.59
C HIS A 535 -21.52 7.16 4.08
N PHE A 536 -21.56 5.85 4.31
CA PHE A 536 -22.72 5.18 4.91
C PHE A 536 -23.04 5.71 6.32
N SER A 537 -22.05 5.78 7.22
CA SER A 537 -22.22 6.26 8.60
C SER A 537 -22.72 7.71 8.64
N SER A 538 -22.21 8.56 7.73
CA SER A 538 -22.62 9.95 7.58
C SER A 538 -24.07 10.07 7.10
N LEU A 539 -24.43 9.36 6.03
CA LEU A 539 -25.78 9.37 5.48
C LEU A 539 -26.81 8.74 6.44
N ALA A 540 -26.43 7.68 7.16
CA ALA A 540 -27.26 7.04 8.17
C ALA A 540 -27.41 7.90 9.45
N SER A 541 -26.42 8.73 9.78
CA SER A 541 -26.54 9.79 10.80
C SER A 541 -27.48 10.91 10.33
N GLN A 542 -27.34 11.36 9.07
CA GLN A 542 -28.23 12.36 8.50
C GLN A 542 -29.68 11.88 8.40
N LEU A 543 -29.93 10.59 8.12
CA LEU A 543 -31.26 9.98 8.28
C LEU A 543 -31.86 10.15 9.67
N VAL A 544 -31.05 10.15 10.74
CA VAL A 544 -31.53 10.40 12.11
C VAL A 544 -31.80 11.88 12.34
N ASN A 545 -30.93 12.78 11.85
CA ASN A 545 -31.16 14.23 11.90
C ASN A 545 -32.45 14.62 11.17
N CYS A 546 -32.65 14.11 9.96
CA CYS A 546 -33.86 14.32 9.17
C CYS A 546 -35.12 13.66 9.77
N SER A 547 -34.99 12.81 10.79
CA SER A 547 -36.11 12.18 11.51
C SER A 547 -36.44 12.87 12.84
N ARG A 548 -35.83 14.03 13.12
CA ARG A 548 -36.14 14.92 14.25
C ARG A 548 -36.92 16.15 13.79
#